data_AF-A0ABD0PV76-F1
#
_entry.id   AF-A0ABD0PV76-F1
#
_cell.length_a   1.000
_cell.length_b   1.000
_cell.length_c   1.000
_cell.angle_alpha   90.00
_cell.angle_beta   90.00
_cell.angle_gamma   90.00
#
_symmetry.space_group_name_H-M   'P 1'
#
loop_
_entity.id
_entity.type
_entity.pdbx_description
1 polymer ?
#
loop_
_entity_poly.entity_id
_entity_poly.type
_entity_poly.pdbx_seq_one_letter_code
_entity_poly.pdbx_strand_id
1 'polypeptide(L)' 'FQTEVNYDTLEIRDGPSNSSPLIGEYHGTQAPHFLISTGNYMYLLFTTDNSRSSEGFQIRFE' A
#
# COMPACT_ATOMS: atom_id res chain seq x y z
N PHE A 1 -1.75 -1.62 -10.66
CA PHE A 1 -2.33 -1.82 -9.32
C PHE A 1 -3.76 -2.27 -9.51
N GLN A 2 -4.11 -3.45 -9.03
CA GLN A 2 -5.46 -3.99 -9.12
C GLN A 2 -5.67 -4.98 -7.96
N THR A 3 -6.51 -4.61 -6.98
CA THR A 3 -6.86 -5.45 -5.83
C THR A 3 -8.37 -5.54 -5.66
N GLU A 4 -8.86 -6.41 -4.79
CA GLU A 4 -10.30 -6.47 -4.49
C GLU A 4 -10.77 -5.21 -3.72
N VAL A 5 -11.79 -4.53 -4.26
CA VAL A 5 -12.30 -3.27 -3.70
C VAL A 5 -12.93 -3.50 -2.33
N ASN A 6 -12.40 -2.85 -1.28
CA ASN A 6 -12.83 -2.89 0.12
C ASN A 6 -12.42 -4.14 0.90
N TYR A 7 -11.71 -5.09 0.28
CA TYR A 7 -11.28 -6.34 0.93
C TYR A 7 -9.76 -6.45 0.97
N ASP A 8 -9.09 -6.11 -0.14
CA ASP A 8 -7.64 -6.12 -0.23
C ASP A 8 -7.09 -4.68 -0.20
N THR A 9 -6.34 -4.35 0.85
CA THR A 9 -5.77 -3.01 1.08
C THR A 9 -4.25 -3.02 1.14
N LEU A 10 -3.65 -2.02 0.49
CA LEU A 10 -2.23 -1.67 0.65
C LEU A 10 -2.13 -0.39 1.48
N GLU A 11 -1.65 -0.51 2.72
CA GLU A 11 -1.28 0.61 3.58
C GLU A 11 0.19 0.99 3.36
N ILE A 12 0.46 2.29 3.28
CA ILE A 12 1.81 2.86 3.18
C ILE A 12 2.01 3.89 4.28
N ARG A 13 3.07 3.72 5.07
CA ARG A 13 3.38 4.56 6.24
C ARG A 13 4.78 5.15 6.14
N ASP A 14 4.92 6.40 6.57
CA ASP A 14 6.17 7.16 6.55
C ASP A 14 6.98 6.93 7.83
N GLY A 15 7.81 5.88 7.81
CA GLY A 15 8.61 5.44 8.95
C GLY A 15 8.84 3.93 8.98
N PRO A 16 9.49 3.41 10.04
CA PRO A 16 10.00 2.03 10.07
C PRO A 16 8.98 0.97 10.51
N SER A 17 7.78 1.34 10.98
CA SER A 17 6.85 0.42 11.63
C SER A 17 5.38 0.68 11.31
N ASN A 18 4.50 -0.27 11.70
CA ASN A 18 3.04 -0.13 11.62
C ASN A 18 2.46 1.03 12.45
N SER A 19 3.21 1.56 13.41
CA SER A 19 2.84 2.73 14.21
C SER A 19 3.26 4.06 13.57
N SER A 20 3.94 4.02 12.42
CA SER A 20 4.37 5.23 11.70
C SER A 20 3.18 5.93 11.04
N PRO A 21 3.27 7.24 10.77
CA PRO A 21 2.22 8.02 10.10
C PRO A 21 1.72 7.37 8.80
N LEU A 22 0.41 7.20 8.65
CA LEU A 22 -0.21 6.71 7.42
C LEU A 22 -0.17 7.80 6.35
N ILE A 23 0.42 7.50 5.19
CA ILE A 23 0.54 8.43 4.06
C ILE A 23 -0.24 7.96 2.82
N GLY A 24 -0.74 6.73 2.82
CA GLY A 24 -1.61 6.22 1.77
C GLY A 24 -2.26 4.91 2.15
N GLU A 25 -3.50 4.72 1.68
CA GLU A 25 -4.24 3.47 1.75
C GLU A 25 -4.94 3.27 0.40
N TYR A 26 -4.72 2.12 -0.23
CA TYR A 26 -5.14 1.88 -1.61
C TYR A 26 -5.82 0.52 -1.76
N HIS A 27 -6.85 0.48 -2.59
CA HIS A 27 -7.57 -0.72 -2.99
C HIS A 27 -8.22 -0.53 -4.36
N GLY A 28 -8.65 -1.61 -4.99
CA GLY A 28 -9.23 -1.54 -6.34
C GLY A 28 -8.17 -1.18 -7.37
N THR A 29 -8.44 -0.17 -8.19
CA THR A 29 -7.57 0.24 -9.31
C THR A 29 -6.91 1.60 -9.10
N GLN A 30 -7.16 2.26 -7.96
CA GLN A 30 -6.63 3.58 -7.66
C GLN A 30 -5.35 3.46 -6.83
N ALA A 31 -4.26 3.98 -7.36
CA ALA A 31 -2.95 4.06 -6.70
C ALA A 31 -2.28 5.40 -7.05
N PRO A 32 -1.40 5.93 -6.19
CA PRO A 32 -0.76 7.21 -6.42
C PRO A 32 0.31 7.07 -7.51
N HIS A 33 0.60 8.15 -8.24
CA HIS A 33 1.73 8.15 -9.18
C HIS A 33 3.09 8.15 -8.46
N PHE A 34 3.21 8.82 -7.31
CA PHE A 34 4.41 8.87 -6.50
C PHE A 34 4.07 9.09 -5.02
N LEU A 35 4.92 8.56 -4.15
CA LEU A 35 4.92 8.81 -2.71
C LEU A 35 6.36 9.11 -2.29
N ILE A 36 6.53 10.10 -1.42
CA ILE A 36 7.83 10.57 -0.95
C ILE A 36 7.82 10.48 0.58
N SER A 37 8.75 9.72 1.14
CA SER A 37 8.95 9.67 2.58
C SER A 37 9.59 10.95 3.09
N THR A 38 9.30 11.32 4.34
CA THR A 38 10.03 12.42 5.00
C THR A 38 11.37 11.95 5.58
N GLY A 39 11.61 10.64 5.64
CA GLY A 39 12.85 10.03 6.10
C GLY A 39 13.30 8.84 5.26
N ASN A 40 14.18 8.01 5.82
CA ASN A 40 14.83 6.89 5.13
C ASN A 40 14.06 5.57 5.20
N TYR A 41 12.85 5.59 5.75
CA TYR A 41 12.06 4.39 6.00
C TYR A 41 10.64 4.58 5.50
N MET A 42 10.13 3.58 4.80
CA MET A 42 8.71 3.39 4.55
C MET A 42 8.30 2.00 5.00
N TYR A 43 7.12 1.91 5.59
CA TYR A 43 6.51 0.67 6.01
C TYR A 43 5.30 0.38 5.14
N LEU A 44 5.24 -0.81 4.56
CA LEU A 44 4.18 -1.25 3.68
C LEU A 44 3.51 -2.48 4.26
N LEU A 45 2.18 -2.46 4.33
CA LEU A 45 1.38 -3.58 4.78
C LEU A 45 0.32 -3.88 3.73
N PHE A 46 0.38 -5.09 3.18
CA PHE A 46 -0.64 -5.60 2.27
C PHE A 46 -1.50 -6.62 3.02
N THR A 47 -2.79 -6.32 3.15
CA THR A 47 -3.78 -7.18 3.81
C THR A 47 -4.77 -7.68 2.76
N THR A 48 -5.07 -8.99 2.82
CA THR A 48 -5.98 -9.68 1.91
C THR A 48 -6.92 -10.57 2.69
N ASP A 49 -8.00 -11.00 2.06
CA ASP A 49 -8.91 -12.00 2.61
C ASP A 49 -8.85 -13.33 1.83
N ASN A 50 -9.70 -14.29 2.22
CA ASN A 50 -9.76 -15.61 1.56
C ASN A 50 -10.68 -15.62 0.33
N SER A 51 -11.03 -14.45 -0.23
CA SER A 51 -11.96 -14.32 -1.35
C SER A 51 -11.25 -14.09 -2.70
N ARG A 52 -11.56 -13.05 -3.48
CA ARG A 52 -11.14 -12.96 -4.89
C ARG A 52 -9.72 -12.41 -5.03
N SER A 53 -8.84 -13.15 -5.70
CA SER A 53 -7.51 -12.64 -6.06
C SER A 53 -7.52 -11.79 -7.34
N SER A 54 -6.57 -10.86 -7.45
CA SER A 54 -6.33 -10.05 -8.65
C SER A 54 -4.83 -9.85 -8.91
N GLU A 55 -4.46 -9.01 -9.88
CA GLU A 55 -3.06 -8.80 -10.30
C GLU A 55 -2.15 -8.26 -9.17
N GLY A 56 -2.74 -7.61 -8.16
CA GLY A 56 -2.03 -7.07 -7.01
C GLY A 56 -1.35 -5.74 -7.34
N PHE A 57 -0.12 -5.57 -6.83
CA PHE A 57 0.61 -4.32 -6.95
C PHE A 57 2.09 -4.54 -7.29
N GLN A 58 2.69 -3.53 -7.89
CA GLN A 58 4.12 -3.46 -8.16
C GLN A 58 4.64 -2.13 -7.64
N ILE A 59 5.83 -2.14 -7.04
CA ILE A 59 6.49 -0.95 -6.51
C ILE A 59 7.86 -0.82 -7.16
N ARG A 60 8.17 0.41 -7.53
CA ARG A 60 9.52 0.84 -7.86
C ARG A 60 9.92 1.86 -6.79
N PHE A 61 11.05 1.61 -6.13
CA PHE A 61 11.65 2.51 -5.14
C PHE A 61 13.01 2.98 -5.65
N GLU A 62 13.39 4.20 -5.29
CA GLU A 62 14.66 4.85 -5.66
C GLU A 62 15.18 5.75 -4.54
#